data_AF-A0A963WB20-F1
#
_entry.id   AF-A0A963WB20-F1
#
_cell.length_a   1.000
_cell.length_b   1.000
_cell.length_c   1.000
_cell.angle_alpha   90.00
_cell.angle_beta   90.00
_cell.angle_gamma   90.00
#
_symmetry.space_group_name_H-M   'P 1'
#
loop_
_entity.id
_entity.type
_entity.pdbx_description
1 polymer ?
#
loop_
_entity_poly.entity_id
_entity_poly.type
_entity_poly.pdbx_seq_one_letter_code
_entity_poly.pdbx_strand_id
1 'polypeptide(L)'
;SLPDVPTIAEAGQKGFDMGSWQAVFAPAGTPQPIVDRLHAEIMKVVATPEVQARLKAFGMIPSTMSPAELGAFQKAEVAKWAQVIKAAGIRA
;
A
#
# COMPACT_ATOMS: atom_id res chain seq x y z
N SER A 1 9.50 -3.51 14.44
CA SER A 1 8.06 -3.61 14.76
C SER A 1 7.85 -3.23 16.22
N LEU A 2 6.63 -2.83 16.59
CA LEU A 2 6.23 -2.50 17.96
C LEU A 2 5.15 -3.49 18.40
N PRO A 3 5.50 -4.73 18.79
CA PRO A 3 4.53 -5.80 19.02
C PRO A 3 3.64 -5.58 20.25
N ASP A 4 4.11 -4.82 21.22
CA ASP A 4 3.38 -4.59 22.49
C ASP A 4 2.43 -3.39 22.42
N VAL A 5 2.35 -2.71 21.28
CA VAL A 5 1.46 -1.55 21.09
C VAL A 5 0.17 -2.03 20.42
N PRO A 6 -0.99 -1.96 21.11
CA PRO A 6 -2.25 -2.40 20.53
C PRO A 6 -2.68 -1.52 19.36
N THR A 7 -3.26 -2.13 18.36
CA THR A 7 -3.99 -1.44 17.29
C THR A 7 -5.25 -0.77 17.83
N ILE A 8 -5.80 0.21 17.10
CA ILE A 8 -7.07 0.86 17.47
C ILE A 8 -8.24 -0.14 17.45
N ALA A 9 -8.18 -1.15 16.57
CA ALA A 9 -9.14 -2.23 16.54
C ALA A 9 -9.10 -3.08 17.82
N GLU A 10 -7.92 -3.42 18.32
CA GLU A 10 -7.73 -4.13 19.60
C GLU A 10 -8.12 -3.26 20.80
N ALA A 11 -8.00 -1.93 20.70
CA ALA A 11 -8.41 -0.97 21.71
C ALA A 11 -9.94 -0.68 21.75
N GLY A 12 -10.75 -1.41 20.98
CA GLY A 12 -12.21 -1.39 21.08
C GLY A 12 -12.95 -0.74 19.92
N GLN A 13 -12.25 -0.21 18.91
CA GLN A 13 -12.87 0.35 17.70
C GLN A 13 -12.79 -0.64 16.54
N LYS A 14 -13.66 -1.66 16.58
CA LYS A 14 -13.69 -2.73 15.56
C LYS A 14 -13.87 -2.17 14.15
N GLY A 15 -13.09 -2.69 13.20
CA GLY A 15 -13.12 -2.26 11.80
C GLY A 15 -12.29 -1.01 11.50
N PHE A 16 -11.67 -0.40 12.51
CA PHE A 16 -10.69 0.66 12.30
C PHE A 16 -9.36 0.05 11.84
N ASP A 17 -9.09 0.17 10.54
CA ASP A 17 -7.82 -0.16 9.93
C ASP A 17 -7.38 0.99 9.00
N MET A 18 -6.29 1.64 9.40
CA MET A 18 -5.74 2.82 8.76
C MET A 18 -4.22 2.69 8.67
N GLY A 19 -3.75 2.17 7.55
CA GLY A 19 -2.35 2.13 7.18
C GLY A 19 -2.05 3.09 6.03
N SER A 20 -0.90 3.75 6.08
CA SER A 20 -0.35 4.42 4.89
C SER A 20 0.31 3.39 3.98
N TRP A 21 0.22 3.59 2.67
CA TRP A 21 0.83 2.71 1.68
C TRP A 21 1.57 3.51 0.61
N GLN A 22 2.50 2.85 -0.07
CA GLN A 22 3.26 3.39 -1.19
C GLN A 22 3.15 2.43 -2.37
N ALA A 23 3.18 2.99 -3.59
CA ALA A 23 3.19 2.21 -4.81
C ALA A 23 3.95 2.94 -5.92
N VAL A 24 4.37 2.18 -6.92
CA VAL A 24 5.02 2.70 -8.14
C VAL A 24 4.01 2.68 -9.27
N PHE A 25 3.91 3.79 -10.00
CA PHE A 25 3.00 3.94 -11.14
C PHE A 25 3.78 4.29 -12.40
N ALA A 26 3.26 3.83 -13.55
CA ALA A 26 3.72 4.23 -14.87
C ALA A 26 2.61 5.04 -15.59
N PRO A 27 2.92 5.80 -16.65
CA PRO A 27 1.93 6.56 -17.41
C PRO A 27 0.79 5.68 -17.93
N ALA A 28 -0.42 6.27 -18.04
CA ALA A 28 -1.56 5.60 -18.64
C ALA A 28 -1.25 5.19 -20.09
N GLY A 29 -1.64 3.96 -20.46
CA GLY A 29 -1.35 3.41 -21.78
C GLY A 29 0.04 2.76 -21.93
N THR A 30 0.84 2.70 -20.85
CA THR A 30 2.09 1.91 -20.86
C THR A 30 1.78 0.45 -21.25
N PRO A 31 2.46 -0.12 -22.27
CA PRO A 31 2.23 -1.50 -22.69
C PRO A 31 2.43 -2.51 -21.56
N GLN A 32 1.53 -3.50 -21.48
CA GLN A 32 1.55 -4.53 -20.44
C GLN A 32 2.92 -5.21 -20.27
N PRO A 33 3.66 -5.58 -21.34
CA PRO A 33 4.98 -6.21 -21.17
C PRO A 33 6.01 -5.34 -20.43
N ILE A 34 5.88 -4.00 -20.51
CA ILE A 34 6.75 -3.06 -19.78
C ILE A 34 6.35 -3.04 -18.30
N VAL A 35 5.05 -3.02 -18.00
CA VAL A 35 4.54 -3.08 -16.63
C VAL A 35 4.96 -4.38 -15.95
N ASP A 36 4.84 -5.51 -16.65
CA ASP A 36 5.22 -6.83 -16.14
C ASP A 36 6.71 -6.90 -15.84
N ARG A 37 7.56 -6.38 -16.74
CA ARG A 37 9.00 -6.31 -16.51
C ARG A 37 9.34 -5.43 -15.31
N LEU A 38 8.73 -4.23 -15.21
CA LEU A 38 8.97 -3.33 -14.09
C LEU A 38 8.59 -3.99 -12.76
N HIS A 39 7.43 -4.64 -12.69
CA HIS A 39 7.00 -5.38 -11.52
C HIS A 39 8.01 -6.47 -11.15
N ALA A 40 8.42 -7.31 -12.12
CA ALA A 40 9.36 -8.40 -11.88
C ALA A 40 10.71 -7.89 -11.33
N GLU A 41 11.27 -6.81 -11.89
CA GLU A 41 12.53 -6.25 -11.41
C GLU A 41 12.38 -5.59 -10.03
N ILE A 42 11.28 -4.90 -9.75
CA ILE A 42 10.99 -4.36 -8.41
C ILE A 42 10.93 -5.49 -7.38
N MET A 43 10.23 -6.58 -7.68
CA MET A 43 10.12 -7.71 -6.76
C MET A 43 11.48 -8.36 -6.47
N LYS A 44 12.36 -8.47 -7.46
CA LYS A 44 13.74 -8.94 -7.25
C LYS A 44 14.51 -8.02 -6.31
N VAL A 45 14.43 -6.71 -6.50
CA VAL A 45 15.10 -5.71 -5.65
C VAL A 45 14.54 -5.75 -4.23
N VAL A 46 13.22 -5.79 -4.08
CA VAL A 46 12.54 -5.89 -2.78
C VAL A 46 12.91 -7.18 -2.04
N ALA A 47 13.19 -8.28 -2.75
CA ALA A 47 13.62 -9.53 -2.14
C ALA A 47 15.06 -9.49 -1.59
N THR A 48 15.87 -8.47 -1.93
CA THR A 48 17.24 -8.38 -1.44
C THR A 48 17.29 -8.08 0.07
N PRO A 49 18.25 -8.65 0.83
CA PRO A 49 18.35 -8.42 2.27
C PRO A 49 18.54 -6.95 2.64
N GLU A 50 19.30 -6.19 1.85
CA GLU A 50 19.54 -4.76 2.08
C GLU A 50 18.24 -3.95 2.00
N VAL A 51 17.42 -4.19 0.97
CA VAL A 51 16.16 -3.47 0.78
C VAL A 51 15.14 -3.89 1.83
N GLN A 52 15.04 -5.19 2.14
CA GLN A 52 14.21 -5.69 3.24
C GLN A 52 14.57 -5.01 4.57
N ALA A 53 15.85 -4.88 4.88
CA ALA A 53 16.32 -4.22 6.10
C ALA A 53 15.92 -2.74 6.13
N ARG A 54 16.09 -2.01 5.02
CA ARG A 54 15.69 -0.60 4.92
C ARG A 54 14.17 -0.41 5.04
N LEU A 55 13.38 -1.23 4.35
CA LEU A 55 11.91 -1.16 4.44
C LEU A 55 11.44 -1.41 5.88
N LYS A 56 11.99 -2.44 6.55
CA LYS A 56 11.70 -2.71 7.96
C LYS A 56 12.10 -1.57 8.88
N ALA A 57 13.24 -0.92 8.62
CA ALA A 57 13.68 0.25 9.39
C ALA A 57 12.71 1.44 9.25
N PHE A 58 12.07 1.60 8.10
CA PHE A 58 11.00 2.58 7.89
C PHE A 58 9.62 2.12 8.38
N GLY A 59 9.52 0.94 9.02
CA GLY A 59 8.25 0.36 9.44
C GLY A 59 7.35 -0.09 8.28
N MET A 60 7.91 -0.22 7.07
CA MET A 60 7.18 -0.67 5.89
C MET A 60 7.15 -2.20 5.83
N ILE A 61 6.02 -2.72 5.34
CA ILE A 61 5.82 -4.14 5.07
C ILE A 61 5.78 -4.30 3.55
N PRO A 62 6.72 -5.04 2.94
CA PRO A 62 6.69 -5.27 1.50
C PRO A 62 5.41 -5.98 1.08
N SER A 63 4.73 -5.43 0.07
CA SER A 63 3.58 -6.07 -0.57
C SER A 63 4.04 -6.95 -1.74
N THR A 64 3.31 -8.04 -1.99
CA THR A 64 3.50 -8.93 -3.14
C THR A 64 2.37 -8.81 -4.16
N MET A 65 1.56 -7.74 -4.09
CA MET A 65 0.46 -7.51 -5.04
C MET A 65 0.99 -7.46 -6.48
N SER A 66 0.31 -8.16 -7.37
CA SER A 66 0.44 -8.00 -8.81
C SER A 66 -0.02 -6.60 -9.26
N PRO A 67 0.36 -6.14 -10.47
CA PRO A 67 -0.13 -4.87 -11.01
C PRO A 67 -1.66 -4.75 -11.04
N ALA A 68 -2.36 -5.85 -11.33
CA ALA A 68 -3.82 -5.89 -11.36
C ALA A 68 -4.42 -5.75 -9.95
N GLU A 69 -3.87 -6.44 -8.96
CA GLU A 69 -4.29 -6.33 -7.56
C GLU A 69 -4.03 -4.94 -7.00
N LEU A 70 -2.88 -4.34 -7.32
CA LEU A 70 -2.59 -2.95 -6.96
C LEU A 70 -3.63 -1.99 -7.56
N GLY A 71 -4.01 -2.19 -8.83
CA GLY A 71 -5.05 -1.38 -9.48
C GLY A 71 -6.42 -1.54 -8.81
N ALA A 72 -6.78 -2.74 -8.37
CA ALA A 72 -8.01 -2.98 -7.61
C ALA A 72 -7.95 -2.34 -6.21
N PHE A 73 -6.82 -2.49 -5.52
CA PHE A 73 -6.58 -1.91 -4.21
C PHE A 73 -6.67 -0.38 -4.23
N GLN A 74 -6.02 0.27 -5.20
CA GLN A 74 -6.08 1.73 -5.36
C GLN A 74 -7.52 2.22 -5.54
N LYS A 75 -8.33 1.54 -6.37
CA LYS A 75 -9.73 1.91 -6.58
C LYS A 75 -10.55 1.78 -5.29
N ALA A 76 -10.32 0.72 -4.52
CA ALA A 76 -10.99 0.51 -3.24
C ALA A 76 -10.59 1.59 -2.21
N GLU A 77 -9.30 1.93 -2.14
CA GLU A 77 -8.79 2.99 -1.26
C GLU A 77 -9.37 4.35 -1.62
N VAL A 78 -9.40 4.72 -2.90
CA VAL A 78 -10.03 5.97 -3.36
C VAL A 78 -11.50 6.04 -2.95
N ALA A 79 -12.25 4.94 -3.13
CA ALA A 79 -13.66 4.89 -2.74
C ALA A 79 -13.85 5.03 -1.21
N LYS A 80 -13.05 4.30 -0.42
CA LYS A 80 -13.04 4.39 1.05
C LYS A 80 -12.75 5.81 1.52
N TRP A 81 -11.69 6.43 1.01
CA TRP A 81 -11.29 7.77 1.44
C TRP A 81 -12.25 8.87 0.99
N ALA A 82 -12.87 8.73 -0.19
CA ALA A 82 -13.93 9.65 -0.61
C ALA A 82 -15.13 9.64 0.36
N GLN A 83 -15.53 8.47 0.87
CA GLN A 83 -16.59 8.35 1.87
C GLN A 83 -16.20 9.02 3.19
N VAL A 84 -14.97 8.78 3.66
CA VAL A 84 -14.44 9.40 4.90
C VAL A 84 -14.41 10.92 4.79
N ILE A 85 -13.84 11.46 3.71
CA ILE A 85 -13.75 12.91 3.45
C ILE A 85 -15.14 13.54 3.49
N LYS A 86 -16.12 12.92 2.80
CA LYS A 86 -17.50 13.40 2.75
C LYS A 86 -18.16 13.38 4.12
N ALA A 87 -18.02 12.28 4.87
CA ALA A 87 -18.62 12.12 6.19
C ALA A 87 -18.04 13.11 7.22
N ALA A 88 -16.74 13.40 7.13
CA ALA A 88 -16.05 14.31 8.03
C ALA A 88 -16.16 15.80 7.63
N GLY A 89 -16.77 16.12 6.48
CA GLY A 89 -16.90 17.50 5.99
C GLY A 89 -15.58 18.17 5.63
N ILE A 90 -14.53 17.38 5.34
CA ILE A 90 -13.18 17.88 5.05
C ILE A 90 -13.16 18.56 3.68
N ARG A 91 -12.55 19.74 3.60
CA ARG A 91 -12.30 20.51 2.37
C ARG A 91 -10.86 21.02 2.37
N ALA A 92 -10.29 21.20 1.18
CA ALA A 92 -8.98 21.81 0.99
C ALA A 92 -9.09 23.34 0.96
#